data_AF-A0A084FWV6-F1
#
_entry.id   AF-A0A084FWV6-F1
#
_cell.length_a   1.000
_cell.length_b   1.000
_cell.length_c   1.000
_cell.angle_alpha   90.00
_cell.angle_beta   90.00
_cell.angle_gamma   90.00
#
_symmetry.space_group_name_H-M   'P 1'
#
loop_
_entity.id
_entity.type
_entity.pdbx_description
1 polymer ?
#
loop_
_entity_poly.entity_id
_entity_poly.type
_entity_poly.pdbx_seq_one_letter_code
_entity_poly.pdbx_strand_id
1 'polypeptide(L)'
;MQIYSALLRYNLKSPRVDELASRASTEALDYRRGLDEWFLRWKDLVGTLLGEESREVLLSWGQFGHSLALFLLSLLWPTPGGKMPILCGALAEAGLQLVQHQQLFARLYSRGQEETPPVVFPTSWAMSHAVLRMGLSTITDETLTSSDEAERSRPLGRCSSLLMLLEVDPDNLLTGLSVIFEELRNDQNKDLTEEEIITLQGASKDDVDVAVLAARKAFEGQWSELPAVERGNLLLKLTFNAALNLDIGASINVFKYYAGAADKLSGSTIETNPTKLAYVLREPLGVCGQIIPWNFPFMMLAWKVAPARACGNTVVLKPAEQTPLSALYFGKLIVEAGFPPGVVNIIPGLGSVSGKALSEHMDVDKIAFTGSTATGRAIMQSAASNLKNITLECGGKNPSIVFDDADLDQAVKWCHVGFLEMFVDITRKHHRLGDPFHPDTWQGPQVSKAQYDKILGYIEEGKQTGARLLHGGVKHGDAGYFIEPTVFADTTEDMKIVQEEIFGPVIVISKFKTFDEVVAKANDSCYGLSAAVFTENITTGHRLARKLQSGMVFVNSSGDAHFGIPFGGYKSSGIGRELGQYALDAYTQTKAIHVNLGNKL
;
A
#
# COMPACT_ATOMS: atom_id res chain seq x y z
N MET A 1 37.59 14.02 -9.97
CA MET A 1 36.11 14.00 -9.99
C MET A 1 35.44 14.41 -8.67
N GLN A 2 35.82 13.86 -7.51
CA GLN A 2 35.15 14.19 -6.24
C GLN A 2 35.29 15.67 -5.83
N ILE A 3 36.42 16.31 -6.11
CA ILE A 3 36.62 17.76 -5.89
C ILE A 3 35.70 18.61 -6.80
N TYR A 4 35.51 18.19 -8.05
CA TYR A 4 34.63 18.88 -9.01
C TYR A 4 33.14 18.77 -8.61
N SER A 5 32.71 17.59 -8.14
CA SER A 5 31.37 17.37 -7.60
C SER A 5 31.10 18.16 -6.32
N ALA A 6 32.13 18.35 -5.47
CA ALA A 6 32.03 19.21 -4.29
C ALA A 6 31.91 20.70 -4.66
N LEU A 7 32.68 21.18 -5.64
CA LEU A 7 32.66 22.59 -6.06
C LEU A 7 31.32 23.01 -6.71
N LEU A 8 30.70 22.13 -7.50
CA LEU A 8 29.36 22.34 -8.06
C LEU A 8 28.25 22.38 -6.99
N ARG A 9 28.38 21.59 -5.92
CA ARG A 9 27.37 21.55 -4.83
C ARG A 9 27.33 22.83 -3.98
N TYR A 10 28.40 23.62 -3.95
CA TYR A 10 28.49 24.81 -3.09
C TYR A 10 28.52 26.14 -3.86
N ASN A 11 28.36 26.11 -5.19
CA ASN A 11 28.20 27.29 -6.06
C ASN A 11 29.27 28.40 -5.87
N LEU A 12 30.52 27.99 -5.63
CA LEU A 12 31.65 28.91 -5.44
C LEU A 12 32.23 29.30 -6.81
N LYS A 13 31.95 30.52 -7.28
CA LYS A 13 32.52 31.04 -8.54
C LYS A 13 33.92 31.64 -8.30
N SER A 14 34.94 31.04 -8.91
CA SER A 14 36.30 31.58 -8.96
C SER A 14 36.98 31.21 -10.28
N PRO A 15 37.72 32.13 -10.94
CA PRO A 15 38.42 31.86 -12.21
C PRO A 15 39.39 30.66 -12.16
N ARG A 16 39.92 30.34 -10.99
CA ARG A 16 40.81 29.18 -10.77
C ARG A 16 40.08 27.83 -10.86
N VAL A 17 38.76 27.80 -10.62
CA VAL A 17 37.95 26.58 -10.66
C VAL A 17 37.67 26.17 -12.12
N ASP A 18 37.43 27.13 -13.00
CA ASP A 18 37.15 26.89 -14.41
C ASP A 18 38.40 26.37 -15.17
N GLU A 19 39.59 26.87 -14.81
CA GLU A 19 40.86 26.38 -15.36
C GLU A 19 41.17 24.92 -14.96
N LEU A 20 40.90 24.56 -13.70
CA LEU A 20 41.06 23.18 -13.20
C LEU A 20 40.04 22.20 -13.82
N ALA A 21 38.82 22.66 -14.08
CA ALA A 21 37.77 21.89 -14.74
C ALA A 21 38.13 21.53 -16.19
N SER A 22 38.69 22.50 -16.92
CA SER A 22 39.15 22.33 -18.30
C SER A 22 40.23 21.25 -18.41
N ARG A 23 41.27 21.30 -17.57
CA ARG A 23 42.36 20.31 -17.57
C ARG A 23 41.91 18.90 -17.18
N ALA A 24 41.00 18.77 -16.22
CA ALA A 24 40.48 17.48 -15.78
C ALA A 24 39.60 16.79 -16.84
N SER A 25 38.96 17.54 -17.73
CA SER A 25 38.13 16.98 -18.80
C SER A 25 38.95 16.29 -19.89
N THR A 26 40.14 16.81 -20.21
CA THR A 26 40.96 16.31 -21.32
C THR A 26 41.68 15.01 -20.98
N GLU A 27 42.26 14.89 -19.78
CA GLU A 27 42.91 13.64 -19.33
C GLU A 27 41.90 12.52 -19.01
N ALA A 28 40.69 12.87 -18.54
CA ALA A 28 39.64 11.89 -18.26
C ALA A 28 39.03 11.27 -19.52
N LEU A 29 39.01 12.01 -20.65
CA LEU A 29 38.52 11.52 -21.93
C LEU A 29 39.47 10.49 -22.56
N ASP A 30 40.78 10.67 -22.44
CA ASP A 30 41.78 9.73 -22.97
C ASP A 30 41.86 8.44 -22.15
N TYR A 31 41.73 8.51 -20.82
CA TYR A 31 41.72 7.32 -19.95
C TYR A 31 40.45 6.49 -20.14
N ARG A 32 39.29 7.15 -20.35
CA ARG A 32 38.01 6.47 -20.60
C ARG A 32 37.99 5.80 -21.97
N ARG A 33 38.55 6.45 -23.01
CA ARG A 33 38.73 5.85 -24.34
C ARG A 33 39.61 4.59 -24.32
N GLY A 34 40.73 4.61 -23.58
CA GLY A 34 41.60 3.44 -23.46
C GLY A 34 40.94 2.25 -22.74
N LEU A 35 40.13 2.51 -21.71
CA LEU A 35 39.36 1.49 -21.00
C LEU A 35 38.21 0.92 -21.87
N ASP A 36 37.50 1.78 -22.60
CA ASP A 36 36.40 1.36 -23.47
C ASP A 36 36.92 0.53 -24.65
N GLU A 37 38.06 0.88 -25.25
CA GLU A 37 38.70 0.08 -26.31
C GLU A 37 39.20 -1.28 -25.81
N TRP A 38 39.77 -1.34 -24.61
CA TRP A 38 40.18 -2.59 -23.99
C TRP A 38 38.98 -3.50 -23.68
N PHE A 39 37.89 -2.92 -23.15
CA PHE A 39 36.68 -3.66 -22.81
C PHE A 39 35.96 -4.21 -24.04
N LEU A 40 35.95 -3.45 -25.15
CA LEU A 40 35.39 -3.90 -26.43
C LEU A 40 36.19 -5.05 -27.05
N ARG A 41 37.53 -5.00 -27.02
CA ARG A 41 38.39 -6.11 -27.51
C ARG A 41 38.26 -7.37 -26.66
N TRP A 42 38.12 -7.21 -25.35
CA TRP A 42 37.90 -8.33 -24.43
C TRP A 42 36.50 -8.96 -24.63
N LYS A 43 35.47 -8.13 -24.84
CA LYS A 43 34.09 -8.56 -25.14
C LYS A 43 33.99 -9.36 -26.44
N ASP A 44 34.71 -8.95 -27.50
CA ASP A 44 34.74 -9.69 -28.77
C ASP A 44 35.48 -11.03 -28.63
N LEU A 45 36.62 -11.04 -27.93
CA LEU A 45 37.39 -12.27 -27.70
C LEU A 45 36.59 -13.33 -26.93
N VAL A 46 35.88 -12.91 -25.88
CA VAL A 46 35.03 -13.78 -25.05
C VAL A 46 33.79 -14.26 -25.82
N GLY A 47 33.16 -13.37 -26.59
CA GLY A 47 31.99 -13.71 -27.42
C GLY A 47 32.31 -14.75 -28.51
N THR A 48 33.56 -14.77 -29.00
CA THR A 48 33.98 -15.72 -30.04
C THR A 48 34.29 -17.12 -29.48
N LEU A 49 34.59 -17.24 -28.18
CA LEU A 49 35.09 -18.49 -27.59
C LEU A 49 34.05 -19.32 -26.83
N LEU A 50 32.97 -18.73 -26.28
CA LEU A 50 32.16 -19.40 -25.25
C LEU A 50 30.62 -19.34 -25.41
N GLY A 51 30.09 -18.81 -26.52
CA GLY A 51 28.64 -18.74 -26.76
C GLY A 51 27.89 -17.74 -25.83
N GLU A 52 26.63 -17.43 -26.15
CA GLU A 52 25.89 -16.30 -25.53
C GLU A 52 25.58 -16.46 -24.04
N GLU A 53 25.39 -17.68 -23.52
CA GLU A 53 25.08 -17.89 -22.09
C GLU A 53 26.28 -17.66 -21.16
N SER A 54 27.51 -17.90 -21.66
CA SER A 54 28.75 -17.63 -20.92
C SER A 54 29.04 -16.12 -20.78
N ARG A 55 28.33 -15.28 -21.55
CA ARG A 55 28.53 -13.84 -21.65
C ARG A 55 28.03 -13.10 -20.41
N GLU A 56 26.93 -13.56 -19.79
CA GLU A 56 26.40 -12.96 -18.55
C GLU A 56 27.24 -13.29 -17.32
N VAL A 57 27.77 -14.51 -17.26
CA VAL A 57 28.66 -14.96 -16.17
C VAL A 57 29.98 -14.18 -16.20
N LEU A 58 30.52 -13.89 -17.38
CA LEU A 58 31.77 -13.13 -17.49
C LEU A 58 31.59 -11.62 -17.27
N LEU A 59 30.43 -11.06 -17.63
CA LEU A 59 30.08 -9.67 -17.32
C LEU A 59 29.93 -9.43 -15.81
N SER A 60 29.39 -10.40 -15.07
CA SER A 60 29.28 -10.33 -13.60
C SER A 60 30.65 -10.47 -12.91
N TRP A 61 31.54 -11.33 -13.43
CA TRP A 61 32.92 -11.44 -12.95
C TRP A 61 33.75 -10.19 -13.24
N GLY A 62 33.50 -9.51 -14.36
CA GLY A 62 34.10 -8.21 -14.68
C GLY A 62 33.73 -7.12 -13.67
N GLN A 63 32.46 -7.08 -13.23
CA GLN A 63 32.00 -6.17 -12.19
C GLN A 63 32.60 -6.50 -10.81
N PHE A 64 32.72 -7.79 -10.48
CA PHE A 64 33.40 -8.24 -9.26
C PHE A 64 34.88 -7.83 -9.23
N GLY A 65 35.60 -8.02 -10.35
CA GLY A 65 36.99 -7.58 -10.48
C GLY A 65 37.16 -6.07 -10.34
N HIS A 66 36.21 -5.28 -10.83
CA HIS A 66 36.20 -3.82 -10.69
C HIS A 66 36.02 -3.39 -9.23
N SER A 67 35.08 -4.01 -8.51
CA SER A 67 34.83 -3.75 -7.09
C SER A 67 36.01 -4.17 -6.20
N LEU A 68 36.65 -5.30 -6.51
CA LEU A 68 37.83 -5.79 -5.80
C LEU A 68 39.06 -4.89 -6.03
N ALA A 69 39.26 -4.39 -7.25
CA ALA A 69 40.33 -3.45 -7.55
C ALA A 69 40.17 -2.12 -6.79
N LEU A 70 38.94 -1.59 -6.71
CA LEU A 70 38.63 -0.39 -5.93
C LEU A 70 38.86 -0.61 -4.42
N PHE A 71 38.54 -1.80 -3.91
CA PHE A 71 38.82 -2.18 -2.53
C PHE A 71 40.33 -2.25 -2.24
N LEU A 72 41.12 -2.91 -3.09
CA LEU A 72 42.57 -3.01 -2.93
C LEU A 72 43.26 -1.63 -3.06
N LEU A 73 42.77 -0.75 -3.95
CA LEU A 73 43.25 0.62 -4.06
C LEU A 73 42.94 1.46 -2.80
N SER A 74 41.83 1.18 -2.12
CA SER A 74 41.47 1.88 -0.86
C SER A 74 42.37 1.50 0.32
N LEU A 75 42.96 0.30 0.30
CA LEU A 75 43.91 -0.18 1.31
C LEU A 75 45.29 0.47 1.18
N LEU A 76 45.62 1.02 0.01
CA LEU A 76 46.91 1.65 -0.26
C LEU A 76 46.95 3.15 0.06
N TRP A 77 45.84 3.75 0.53
CA TRP A 77 45.75 5.19 0.81
C TRP A 77 45.34 5.47 2.27
N PRO A 78 46.28 5.71 3.20
CA PRO A 78 45.94 6.09 4.56
C PRO A 78 45.47 7.54 4.57
N THR A 79 44.18 7.76 4.79
CA THR A 79 43.64 9.12 5.03
C THR A 79 43.75 9.46 6.53
N PRO A 80 44.35 10.60 6.90
CA PRO A 80 44.36 11.05 8.29
C PRO A 80 42.96 11.57 8.65
N GLY A 81 42.35 10.97 9.67
CA GLY A 81 41.05 11.37 10.21
C GLY A 81 39.99 10.28 10.04
N GLY A 82 39.93 9.39 11.02
CA GLY A 82 39.07 8.21 11.03
C GLY A 82 37.63 8.48 10.59
N LYS A 83 37.26 7.89 9.45
CA LYS A 83 35.87 7.64 9.04
C LYS A 83 35.73 6.21 8.54
N MET A 84 35.48 5.33 9.49
CA MET A 84 35.08 3.92 9.35
C MET A 84 33.76 3.65 8.57
N PRO A 85 32.82 4.59 8.31
CA PRO A 85 31.53 4.26 7.65
C PRO A 85 31.61 3.86 6.16
N ILE A 86 32.66 4.27 5.43
CA ILE A 86 32.78 3.98 4.00
C ILE A 86 33.24 2.52 3.78
N LEU A 87 34.05 1.99 4.70
CA LEU A 87 34.56 0.62 4.65
C LEU A 87 33.45 -0.43 4.88
N CYS A 88 32.50 -0.13 5.78
CA CYS A 88 31.37 -1.01 6.10
C CYS A 88 30.34 -1.10 4.97
N GLY A 89 30.12 0.00 4.22
CA GLY A 89 29.21 0.00 3.06
C GLY A 89 29.70 -0.88 1.92
N ALA A 90 30.99 -0.77 1.58
CA ALA A 90 31.60 -1.60 0.53
C ALA A 90 31.67 -3.09 0.90
N LEU A 91 31.91 -3.42 2.18
CA LEU A 91 31.87 -4.80 2.69
C LEU A 91 30.45 -5.39 2.69
N ALA A 92 29.43 -4.58 2.98
CA ALA A 92 28.03 -5.00 2.93
C ALA A 92 27.57 -5.28 1.48
N GLU A 93 27.98 -4.44 0.52
CA GLU A 93 27.70 -4.65 -0.90
C GLU A 93 28.43 -5.87 -1.46
N ALA A 94 29.71 -6.06 -1.11
CA ALA A 94 30.48 -7.25 -1.50
C ALA A 94 29.91 -8.54 -0.89
N GLY A 95 29.44 -8.49 0.37
CA GLY A 95 28.76 -9.60 1.03
C GLY A 95 27.41 -9.95 0.41
N LEU A 96 26.61 -8.94 0.05
CA LEU A 96 25.33 -9.12 -0.64
C LEU A 96 25.52 -9.74 -2.03
N GLN A 97 26.52 -9.28 -2.77
CA GLN A 97 26.85 -9.85 -4.07
C GLN A 97 27.35 -11.30 -3.92
N LEU A 98 28.16 -11.63 -2.90
CA LEU A 98 28.61 -13.00 -2.66
C LEU A 98 27.46 -13.98 -2.36
N VAL A 99 26.46 -13.53 -1.59
CA VAL A 99 25.24 -14.31 -1.28
C VAL A 99 24.37 -14.51 -2.53
N GLN A 100 24.24 -13.48 -3.37
CA GLN A 100 23.53 -13.60 -4.65
C GLN A 100 24.25 -14.56 -5.62
N HIS A 101 25.58 -14.56 -5.64
CA HIS A 101 26.38 -15.50 -6.43
C HIS A 101 26.25 -16.95 -5.92
N GLN A 102 26.21 -17.17 -4.61
CA GLN A 102 25.97 -18.52 -4.05
C GLN A 102 24.57 -19.05 -4.39
N GLN A 103 23.56 -18.18 -4.40
CA GLN A 103 22.19 -18.55 -4.78
C GLN A 103 22.05 -18.84 -6.29
N LEU A 104 22.73 -18.08 -7.15
CA LEU A 104 22.74 -18.32 -8.59
C LEU A 104 23.49 -19.62 -8.94
N PHE A 105 24.61 -19.88 -8.26
CA PHE A 105 25.38 -21.11 -8.44
C PHE A 105 24.60 -22.33 -7.93
N ALA A 106 23.88 -22.23 -6.81
CA ALA A 106 23.00 -23.29 -6.33
C ALA A 106 21.84 -23.59 -7.30
N ARG A 107 21.29 -22.56 -7.96
CA ARG A 107 20.24 -22.73 -8.99
C ARG A 107 20.77 -23.43 -10.24
N LEU A 108 21.97 -23.07 -10.71
CA LEU A 108 22.61 -23.73 -11.86
C LEU A 108 23.01 -25.17 -11.53
N TYR A 109 23.53 -25.42 -10.32
CA TYR A 109 23.89 -26.77 -9.85
C TYR A 109 22.67 -27.68 -9.68
N SER A 110 21.51 -27.11 -9.28
CA SER A 110 20.25 -27.87 -9.18
C SER A 110 19.64 -28.27 -10.53
N ARG A 111 20.08 -27.65 -11.64
CA ARG A 111 19.59 -27.91 -13.00
C ARG A 111 20.53 -28.81 -13.83
N GLY A 112 21.73 -29.10 -13.35
CA GLY A 112 22.72 -29.95 -14.02
C GLY A 112 23.02 -31.22 -13.24
N GLN A 113 22.09 -32.18 -13.22
CA GLN A 113 22.39 -33.57 -12.87
C GLN A 113 22.42 -34.38 -14.15
N GLU A 114 23.59 -34.45 -14.78
CA GLU A 114 24.03 -35.61 -15.56
C GLU A 114 25.57 -35.58 -15.60
N GLU A 115 26.16 -36.52 -14.84
CA GLU A 115 27.55 -36.99 -14.84
C GLU A 115 28.72 -35.98 -14.69
N THR A 116 29.30 -35.88 -13.48
CA THR A 116 30.76 -35.68 -13.25
C THR A 116 31.16 -35.91 -11.76
N PRO A 117 32.40 -36.34 -11.45
CA PRO A 117 32.79 -36.92 -10.14
C PRO A 117 33.16 -35.86 -9.05
N PRO A 118 33.27 -36.26 -7.77
CA PRO A 118 33.22 -35.33 -6.63
C PRO A 118 34.56 -34.64 -6.34
N VAL A 119 34.51 -33.34 -6.02
CA VAL A 119 35.62 -32.59 -5.41
C VAL A 119 35.29 -32.38 -3.93
N VAL A 120 36.20 -32.81 -3.05
CA VAL A 120 36.08 -32.75 -1.59
C VAL A 120 36.71 -31.46 -1.05
N PHE A 121 35.98 -30.71 -0.20
CA PHE A 121 36.54 -29.78 0.79
C PHE A 121 35.82 -29.93 2.15
N PRO A 122 36.48 -29.62 3.29
CA PRO A 122 36.19 -30.25 4.58
C PRO A 122 35.11 -29.57 5.43
N THR A 123 34.26 -30.42 6.00
CA THR A 123 33.58 -30.40 7.32
C THR A 123 33.18 -29.05 7.95
N SER A 124 31.90 -28.69 7.79
CA SER A 124 31.04 -28.20 8.90
C SER A 124 29.53 -28.33 8.65
N TRP A 125 29.10 -29.14 7.68
CA TRP A 125 27.68 -29.34 7.37
C TRP A 125 27.33 -30.83 7.34
N ALA A 126 27.16 -31.42 8.52
CA ALA A 126 26.70 -32.79 8.70
C ALA A 126 25.85 -32.92 9.96
N MET A 127 24.71 -32.22 9.99
CA MET A 127 23.50 -32.64 10.69
C MET A 127 22.32 -32.05 9.89
N SER A 128 21.32 -32.89 9.62
CA SER A 128 20.03 -32.59 8.96
C SER A 128 19.78 -33.11 7.55
N HIS A 129 20.37 -34.23 7.11
CA HIS A 129 19.79 -35.03 6.01
C HIS A 129 20.06 -36.54 6.16
N ALA A 130 19.48 -37.14 7.21
CA ALA A 130 19.50 -38.60 7.38
C ALA A 130 18.26 -39.13 8.12
N VAL A 131 17.03 -38.78 7.68
CA VAL A 131 15.81 -39.57 8.00
C VAL A 131 14.75 -39.43 6.88
N LEU A 132 15.13 -39.53 5.61
CA LEU A 132 14.14 -39.68 4.52
C LEU A 132 14.65 -40.70 3.49
N ARG A 133 14.63 -41.97 3.90
CA ARG A 133 14.48 -43.15 3.04
C ARG A 133 14.48 -44.40 3.92
N MET A 134 13.30 -44.85 4.32
CA MET A 134 12.92 -46.25 4.56
C MET A 134 11.50 -46.29 5.12
N GLY A 135 10.65 -47.16 4.56
CA GLY A 135 9.40 -47.57 5.23
C GLY A 135 8.11 -47.42 4.42
N LEU A 136 8.05 -48.02 3.22
CA LEU A 136 6.79 -48.63 2.77
C LEU A 136 6.60 -49.90 3.59
N SER A 137 5.68 -49.88 4.55
CA SER A 137 5.03 -51.09 5.07
C SER A 137 3.67 -50.72 5.64
N THR A 138 2.65 -51.29 5.00
CA THR A 138 1.30 -51.53 5.52
C THR A 138 1.29 -51.79 7.03
N ILE A 139 0.58 -50.95 7.78
CA ILE A 139 0.06 -51.30 9.10
C ILE A 139 -1.44 -51.03 9.07
N THR A 140 -2.18 -52.12 9.20
CA THR A 140 -3.62 -52.22 9.32
C THR A 140 -4.10 -51.64 10.65
N ASP A 141 -5.29 -51.05 10.58
CA ASP A 141 -6.16 -50.66 11.67
C ASP A 141 -6.27 -51.77 12.74
N GLU A 142 -6.06 -51.44 14.02
CA GLU A 142 -6.68 -52.14 15.15
C GLU A 142 -6.49 -51.37 16.47
N THR A 143 -7.62 -51.14 17.15
CA THR A 143 -7.79 -50.89 18.60
C THR A 143 -7.53 -49.51 19.19
N LEU A 144 -8.53 -48.63 19.10
CA LEU A 144 -8.91 -47.77 20.24
C LEU A 144 -10.44 -47.81 20.42
N THR A 145 -10.86 -48.51 21.46
CA THR A 145 -12.24 -48.67 21.92
C THR A 145 -12.71 -47.46 22.72
N SER A 146 -13.95 -47.05 22.43
CA SER A 146 -14.96 -46.46 23.33
C SER A 146 -14.58 -45.24 24.18
N SER A 147 -15.12 -44.06 23.82
CA SER A 147 -16.32 -43.48 24.46
C SER A 147 -16.39 -41.98 24.14
N ASP A 148 -17.30 -41.61 23.22
CA ASP A 148 -18.10 -40.37 23.20
C ASP A 148 -18.61 -40.12 21.77
N GLU A 149 -19.65 -40.87 21.41
CA GLU A 149 -20.24 -40.97 20.09
C GLU A 149 -21.43 -40.02 19.90
N ALA A 150 -21.34 -38.78 20.43
CA ALA A 150 -22.42 -37.80 20.35
C ALA A 150 -22.06 -36.46 19.64
N GLU A 151 -20.84 -36.29 19.14
CA GLU A 151 -20.43 -35.02 18.47
C GLU A 151 -20.02 -35.16 16.99
N ARG A 152 -20.11 -36.34 16.38
CA ARG A 152 -19.61 -36.60 15.00
C ARG A 152 -20.67 -36.76 13.92
N SER A 153 -21.72 -35.94 13.94
CA SER A 153 -22.65 -35.86 12.80
C SER A 153 -23.10 -34.43 12.50
N ARG A 154 -22.17 -33.61 12.01
CA ARG A 154 -22.50 -32.51 11.08
C ARG A 154 -21.58 -32.65 9.86
N PRO A 155 -22.14 -32.69 8.64
CA PRO A 155 -21.31 -32.82 7.45
C PRO A 155 -20.45 -31.56 7.29
N LEU A 156 -19.12 -31.72 7.40
CA LEU A 156 -18.12 -30.73 6.99
C LEU A 156 -18.27 -30.51 5.47
N GLY A 157 -19.08 -29.52 5.10
CA GLY A 157 -19.17 -29.01 3.75
C GLY A 157 -17.85 -28.35 3.37
N ARG A 158 -17.34 -28.72 2.20
CA ARG A 158 -16.08 -28.28 1.61
C ARG A 158 -15.95 -26.74 1.64
N CYS A 159 -14.92 -26.25 2.35
CA CYS A 159 -14.50 -24.85 2.40
C CYS A 159 -13.39 -24.63 1.37
N SER A 160 -13.61 -23.77 0.37
CA SER A 160 -12.57 -23.34 -0.59
C SER A 160 -12.28 -21.84 -0.55
N SER A 161 -12.95 -21.08 0.33
CA SER A 161 -12.84 -19.62 0.44
C SER A 161 -12.02 -19.12 1.65
N LEU A 162 -11.49 -20.03 2.47
CA LEU A 162 -10.70 -19.67 3.66
C LEU A 162 -9.20 -19.89 3.38
N LEU A 163 -8.42 -18.80 3.32
CA LEU A 163 -6.98 -18.92 3.10
C LEU A 163 -6.19 -19.37 4.35
N MET A 164 -6.86 -19.74 5.46
CA MET A 164 -6.16 -20.16 6.68
C MET A 164 -6.78 -21.30 7.50
N LEU A 165 -7.91 -21.90 7.13
CA LEU A 165 -8.39 -23.15 7.76
C LEU A 165 -8.97 -24.07 6.68
N LEU A 166 -8.44 -25.30 6.62
CA LEU A 166 -8.90 -26.49 5.87
C LEU A 166 -8.25 -26.71 4.49
N GLU A 167 -7.41 -27.76 4.42
CA GLU A 167 -7.24 -28.79 3.36
C GLU A 167 -7.46 -28.47 1.86
N VAL A 168 -7.41 -27.21 1.44
CA VAL A 168 -7.12 -26.86 0.05
C VAL A 168 -5.63 -26.55 0.01
N ASP A 169 -4.88 -27.32 -0.78
CA ASP A 169 -3.47 -27.07 -1.02
C ASP A 169 -3.27 -25.57 -1.36
N PRO A 170 -2.70 -24.77 -0.45
CA PRO A 170 -2.51 -23.34 -0.65
C PRO A 170 -1.71 -23.08 -1.92
N ASP A 171 -0.80 -24.00 -2.26
CA ASP A 171 0.01 -23.90 -3.46
C ASP A 171 -0.86 -23.98 -4.72
N ASN A 172 -1.98 -24.71 -4.76
CA ASN A 172 -2.85 -24.79 -5.94
C ASN A 172 -3.71 -23.53 -6.16
N LEU A 173 -4.32 -22.97 -5.12
CA LEU A 173 -5.08 -21.71 -5.24
C LEU A 173 -4.13 -20.53 -5.55
N LEU A 174 -2.97 -20.50 -4.91
CA LEU A 174 -1.98 -19.44 -5.08
C LEU A 174 -1.21 -19.56 -6.39
N THR A 175 -0.95 -20.78 -6.88
CA THR A 175 -0.44 -21.00 -8.24
C THR A 175 -1.49 -20.61 -9.26
N GLY A 176 -2.76 -20.95 -9.04
CA GLY A 176 -3.88 -20.50 -9.89
C GLY A 176 -3.97 -18.98 -9.97
N LEU A 177 -3.89 -18.26 -8.86
CA LEU A 177 -3.86 -16.80 -8.86
C LEU A 177 -2.63 -16.23 -9.56
N SER A 178 -1.44 -16.79 -9.32
CA SER A 178 -0.21 -16.37 -10.01
C SER A 178 -0.29 -16.60 -11.52
N VAL A 179 -0.83 -17.73 -11.95
CA VAL A 179 -1.09 -18.05 -13.37
C VAL A 179 -2.11 -17.08 -13.94
N ILE A 180 -3.24 -16.83 -13.27
CA ILE A 180 -4.25 -15.86 -13.71
C ILE A 180 -3.64 -14.46 -13.84
N PHE A 181 -2.83 -14.00 -12.88
CA PHE A 181 -2.17 -12.70 -12.97
C PHE A 181 -1.17 -12.63 -14.13
N GLU A 182 -0.45 -13.72 -14.41
CA GLU A 182 0.52 -13.80 -15.50
C GLU A 182 -0.16 -13.90 -16.87
N GLU A 183 -1.25 -14.66 -16.99
CA GLU A 183 -2.14 -14.73 -18.15
C GLU A 183 -2.78 -13.36 -18.42
N LEU A 184 -3.37 -12.73 -17.39
CA LEU A 184 -3.91 -11.37 -17.50
C LEU A 184 -2.85 -10.34 -17.92
N ARG A 185 -1.58 -10.53 -17.54
CA ARG A 185 -0.50 -9.62 -17.93
C ARG A 185 -0.05 -9.84 -19.39
N ASN A 186 -0.11 -11.08 -19.86
CA ASN A 186 0.42 -11.48 -21.16
C ASN A 186 -0.65 -11.47 -22.28
N ASP A 187 -1.92 -11.34 -21.94
CA ASP A 187 -3.01 -11.23 -22.91
C ASP A 187 -3.02 -9.86 -23.61
N GLN A 188 -2.58 -9.86 -24.87
CA GLN A 188 -2.50 -8.67 -25.74
C GLN A 188 -3.83 -8.36 -26.47
N ASN A 189 -4.86 -9.21 -26.31
CA ASN A 189 -6.14 -9.10 -27.02
C ASN A 189 -7.29 -8.64 -26.12
N LYS A 190 -7.00 -8.00 -24.98
CA LYS A 190 -8.03 -7.49 -24.07
C LYS A 190 -8.82 -6.37 -24.73
N ASP A 191 -9.97 -6.72 -25.28
CA ASP A 191 -11.13 -5.87 -25.05
C ASP A 191 -11.30 -5.84 -23.52
N LEU A 192 -11.34 -4.65 -22.92
CA LEU A 192 -11.55 -4.49 -21.46
C LEU A 192 -13.03 -4.68 -21.14
N THR A 193 -13.53 -5.80 -21.64
CA THR A 193 -14.92 -6.21 -21.66
C THR A 193 -15.37 -6.56 -20.26
N GLU A 194 -16.69 -6.59 -20.15
CA GLU A 194 -17.47 -7.00 -19.00
C GLU A 194 -17.31 -8.51 -18.71
N GLU A 195 -16.14 -9.06 -19.01
CA GLU A 195 -15.80 -10.47 -18.93
C GLU A 195 -15.44 -10.89 -17.51
N GLU A 196 -15.87 -12.10 -17.17
CA GLU A 196 -15.57 -12.69 -15.88
C GLU A 196 -14.09 -13.08 -15.82
N ILE A 197 -13.36 -12.54 -14.84
CA ILE A 197 -11.96 -12.95 -14.57
C ILE A 197 -11.93 -14.31 -13.87
N ILE A 198 -12.70 -14.44 -12.79
CA ILE A 198 -12.82 -15.66 -11.98
C ILE A 198 -14.08 -15.61 -11.12
N THR A 199 -14.71 -16.76 -10.91
CA THR A 199 -15.75 -16.95 -9.89
C THR A 199 -15.12 -17.29 -8.53
N LEU A 200 -15.49 -16.54 -7.49
CA LEU A 200 -15.10 -16.81 -6.10
C LEU A 200 -16.32 -17.15 -5.25
N GLN A 201 -16.17 -18.11 -4.33
CA GLN A 201 -17.16 -18.33 -3.29
C GLN A 201 -17.05 -17.22 -2.23
N GLY A 202 -18.08 -16.39 -2.14
CA GLY A 202 -18.15 -15.36 -1.11
C GLY A 202 -18.34 -15.95 0.29
N ALA A 203 -17.64 -15.37 1.27
CA ALA A 203 -17.73 -15.74 2.68
C ALA A 203 -19.16 -15.57 3.21
N SER A 204 -19.64 -16.62 3.88
CA SER A 204 -20.87 -16.66 4.65
C SER A 204 -20.67 -16.05 6.05
N LYS A 205 -21.73 -16.05 6.87
CA LYS A 205 -21.61 -15.71 8.28
C LYS A 205 -20.74 -16.72 9.04
N ASP A 206 -20.87 -18.01 8.75
CA ASP A 206 -20.11 -19.05 9.45
C ASP A 206 -18.60 -18.91 9.15
N ASP A 207 -18.24 -18.51 7.94
CA ASP A 207 -16.84 -18.20 7.58
C ASP A 207 -16.29 -17.00 8.36
N VAL A 208 -17.13 -16.00 8.66
CA VAL A 208 -16.76 -14.87 9.53
C VAL A 208 -16.49 -15.38 10.95
N ASP A 209 -17.36 -16.22 11.50
CA ASP A 209 -17.22 -16.77 12.85
C ASP A 209 -15.90 -17.56 12.97
N VAL A 210 -15.57 -18.38 11.96
CA VAL A 210 -14.31 -19.13 11.88
C VAL A 210 -13.10 -18.19 11.83
N ALA A 211 -13.14 -17.15 10.98
CA ALA A 211 -12.05 -16.17 10.87
C ALA A 211 -11.85 -15.35 12.16
N VAL A 212 -12.93 -14.97 12.84
CA VAL A 212 -12.86 -14.27 14.12
C VAL A 212 -12.29 -15.18 15.22
N LEU A 213 -12.72 -16.44 15.28
CA LEU A 213 -12.16 -17.42 16.22
C LEU A 213 -10.65 -17.61 16.02
N ALA A 214 -10.20 -17.72 14.76
CA ALA A 214 -8.78 -17.80 14.43
C ALA A 214 -8.02 -16.54 14.87
N ALA A 215 -8.59 -15.36 14.63
CA ALA A 215 -8.02 -14.08 15.05
C ALA A 215 -7.94 -13.95 16.57
N ARG A 216 -8.97 -14.39 17.31
CA ARG A 216 -9.00 -14.37 18.77
C ARG A 216 -7.96 -15.32 19.34
N LYS A 217 -7.90 -16.56 18.85
CA LYS A 217 -6.89 -17.55 19.26
C LYS A 217 -5.47 -17.06 19.01
N ALA A 218 -5.22 -16.42 17.87
CA ALA A 218 -3.91 -15.83 17.58
C ALA A 218 -3.59 -14.69 18.55
N PHE A 219 -4.56 -13.81 18.84
CA PHE A 219 -4.40 -12.68 19.75
C PHE A 219 -4.10 -13.12 21.19
N GLU A 220 -4.85 -14.10 21.70
CA GLU A 220 -4.64 -14.67 23.04
C GLU A 220 -3.42 -15.59 23.13
N GLY A 221 -2.87 -15.99 21.98
CA GLY A 221 -1.64 -16.75 21.88
C GLY A 221 -0.38 -15.87 21.83
N GLN A 222 0.68 -16.41 21.23
CA GLN A 222 2.02 -15.80 21.22
C GLN A 222 2.10 -14.43 20.52
N TRP A 223 1.09 -14.05 19.71
CA TRP A 223 1.14 -12.79 18.97
C TRP A 223 1.06 -11.55 19.87
N SER A 224 0.21 -11.56 20.90
CA SER A 224 0.09 -10.42 21.82
C SER A 224 1.34 -10.23 22.69
N GLU A 225 2.07 -11.32 22.94
CA GLU A 225 3.33 -11.32 23.69
C GLU A 225 4.56 -11.05 22.81
N LEU A 226 4.40 -11.08 21.48
CA LEU A 226 5.51 -10.89 20.54
C LEU A 226 6.13 -9.49 20.73
N PRO A 227 7.46 -9.38 20.93
CA PRO A 227 8.13 -8.09 21.11
C PRO A 227 7.81 -7.12 19.98
N ALA A 228 7.62 -5.84 20.34
CA ALA A 228 7.20 -4.82 19.40
C ALA A 228 8.14 -4.65 18.20
N VAL A 229 9.45 -4.84 18.42
CA VAL A 229 10.47 -4.82 17.37
C VAL A 229 10.26 -5.95 16.35
N GLU A 230 9.87 -7.15 16.79
CA GLU A 230 9.63 -8.28 15.90
C GLU A 230 8.38 -8.08 15.04
N ARG A 231 7.35 -7.42 15.59
CA ARG A 231 6.20 -6.97 14.78
C ARG A 231 6.63 -6.02 13.67
N GLY A 232 7.54 -5.08 13.97
CA GLY A 232 8.15 -4.19 12.98
C GLY A 232 8.93 -4.95 11.91
N ASN A 233 9.74 -5.94 12.30
CA ASN A 233 10.52 -6.78 11.37
C ASN A 233 9.60 -7.54 10.39
N LEU A 234 8.49 -8.10 10.88
CA LEU A 234 7.51 -8.79 10.03
C LEU A 234 6.86 -7.83 9.02
N LEU A 235 6.53 -6.60 9.43
CA LEU A 235 6.00 -5.57 8.52
C LEU A 235 7.02 -5.17 7.44
N LEU A 236 8.31 -5.09 7.77
CA LEU A 236 9.37 -4.82 6.77
C LEU A 236 9.51 -5.96 5.75
N LYS A 237 9.26 -7.21 6.14
CA LYS A 237 9.25 -8.34 5.19
C LYS A 237 8.11 -8.24 4.17
N LEU A 238 7.07 -7.44 4.41
CA LEU A 238 6.02 -7.20 3.41
C LEU A 238 6.46 -6.18 2.34
N THR A 239 7.70 -5.69 2.39
CA THR A 239 8.24 -4.66 1.51
C THR A 239 9.19 -5.27 0.45
N PHE A 240 8.69 -6.19 -0.39
CA PHE A 240 9.47 -6.76 -1.50
C PHE A 240 9.17 -6.13 -2.87
N ASN A 241 10.16 -6.21 -3.76
CA ASN A 241 10.26 -5.52 -5.04
C ASN A 241 9.18 -5.92 -6.05
N ALA A 242 8.21 -5.04 -6.24
CA ALA A 242 7.58 -4.78 -7.54
C ALA A 242 7.05 -3.34 -7.50
N ALA A 243 7.55 -2.47 -8.38
CA ALA A 243 7.03 -1.12 -8.54
C ALA A 243 6.23 -1.04 -9.83
N LEU A 244 5.12 -0.29 -9.82
CA LEU A 244 4.75 0.56 -10.95
C LEU A 244 3.97 1.79 -10.44
N ASN A 245 4.76 2.72 -9.90
CA ASN A 245 4.62 4.17 -9.90
C ASN A 245 3.65 4.93 -8.97
N LEU A 246 2.57 4.35 -8.40
CA LEU A 246 1.75 5.08 -7.39
C LEU A 246 1.25 4.19 -6.24
N ASP A 247 0.18 3.41 -6.44
CA ASP A 247 -0.51 2.63 -5.38
C ASP A 247 0.40 1.72 -4.57
N ILE A 248 1.17 0.87 -5.26
CA ILE A 248 2.05 -0.10 -4.59
C ILE A 248 3.21 0.62 -3.90
N GLY A 249 3.79 1.65 -4.52
CA GLY A 249 4.84 2.46 -3.92
C GLY A 249 4.38 3.15 -2.64
N ALA A 250 3.19 3.76 -2.66
CA ALA A 250 2.55 4.37 -1.50
C ALA A 250 2.27 3.32 -0.41
N SER A 251 1.75 2.15 -0.78
CA SER A 251 1.44 1.05 0.15
C SER A 251 2.68 0.53 0.87
N ILE A 252 3.79 0.34 0.14
CA ILE A 252 5.08 -0.05 0.71
C ILE A 252 5.54 0.97 1.76
N ASN A 253 5.41 2.26 1.46
CA ASN A 253 5.82 3.31 2.39
C ASN A 253 4.94 3.34 3.66
N VAL A 254 3.64 3.03 3.55
CA VAL A 254 2.75 2.87 4.71
C VAL A 254 3.21 1.71 5.59
N PHE A 255 3.52 0.54 5.01
CA PHE A 255 4.07 -0.59 5.76
C PHE A 255 5.40 -0.25 6.45
N LYS A 256 6.33 0.40 5.73
CA LYS A 256 7.62 0.85 6.29
C LYS A 256 7.44 1.84 7.43
N TYR A 257 6.54 2.82 7.27
CA TYR A 257 6.26 3.82 8.29
C TYR A 257 5.76 3.16 9.59
N TYR A 258 4.78 2.26 9.48
CA TYR A 258 4.22 1.59 10.65
C TYR A 258 5.12 0.50 11.23
N ALA A 259 5.96 -0.14 10.42
CA ALA A 259 7.04 -0.97 10.92
C ALA A 259 7.97 -0.18 11.84
N GLY A 260 8.37 1.02 11.42
CA GLY A 260 9.17 1.94 12.21
C GLY A 260 8.45 2.49 13.45
N ALA A 261 7.11 2.46 13.49
CA ALA A 261 6.34 2.94 14.64
C ALA A 261 6.04 1.84 15.68
N ALA A 262 6.18 0.56 15.33
CA ALA A 262 5.71 -0.57 16.14
C ALA A 262 6.25 -0.58 17.58
N ASP A 263 7.52 -0.22 17.78
CA ASP A 263 8.21 -0.15 19.07
C ASP A 263 8.24 1.26 19.70
N LYS A 264 7.54 2.22 19.09
CA LYS A 264 7.51 3.63 19.54
C LYS A 264 6.17 4.01 20.18
N LEU A 265 5.31 3.02 20.39
CA LEU A 265 4.04 3.15 21.11
C LEU A 265 4.29 3.28 22.62
N SER A 266 4.67 4.48 23.03
CA SER A 266 4.98 4.78 24.43
C SER A 266 3.71 5.13 25.22
N GLY A 267 3.67 4.65 26.45
CA GLY A 267 2.77 5.14 27.49
C GLY A 267 3.25 6.46 28.09
N SER A 268 2.74 6.80 29.27
CA SER A 268 3.19 7.97 30.04
C SER A 268 3.25 7.66 31.53
N THR A 269 4.18 8.27 32.26
CA THR A 269 4.11 8.38 33.72
C THR A 269 3.40 9.69 34.05
N ILE A 270 2.50 9.65 35.04
CA ILE A 270 1.71 10.82 35.44
C ILE A 270 1.96 11.08 36.91
N GLU A 271 2.55 12.23 37.22
CA GLU A 271 2.79 12.65 38.60
C GLU A 271 1.45 12.92 39.29
N THR A 272 1.24 12.29 40.45
CA THR A 272 0.03 12.49 41.25
C THR A 272 0.37 13.00 42.63
N ASN A 273 1.04 12.18 43.46
CA ASN A 273 1.62 12.58 44.74
C ASN A 273 2.79 11.65 45.12
N PRO A 274 3.62 12.01 46.12
CA PRO A 274 4.85 11.28 46.44
C PRO A 274 4.69 9.81 46.88
N THR A 275 3.47 9.37 47.23
CA THR A 275 3.19 8.00 47.69
C THR A 275 2.54 7.12 46.62
N LYS A 276 2.40 7.64 45.39
CA LYS A 276 1.71 6.99 44.28
C LYS A 276 2.56 7.04 43.02
N LEU A 277 2.76 5.88 42.40
CA LEU A 277 3.22 5.79 41.03
C LEU A 277 2.03 5.54 40.13
N ALA A 278 1.76 6.44 39.18
CA ALA A 278 0.75 6.24 38.15
C ALA A 278 1.41 6.22 36.77
N TYR A 279 1.08 5.23 35.96
CA TYR A 279 1.55 5.14 34.58
C TYR A 279 0.46 4.57 33.67
N VAL A 280 0.59 4.88 32.38
CA VAL A 280 -0.36 4.51 31.33
C VAL A 280 0.29 3.51 30.40
N LEU A 281 -0.42 2.44 30.08
CA LEU A 281 -0.07 1.48 29.04
C LEU A 281 -0.92 1.76 27.80
N ARG A 282 -0.34 1.49 26.63
CA ARG A 282 -1.03 1.46 25.33
C ARG A 282 -1.04 0.02 24.83
N GLU A 283 -2.14 -0.66 25.07
CA GLU A 283 -2.32 -2.07 24.70
C GLU A 283 -3.01 -2.19 23.35
N PRO A 284 -2.83 -3.28 22.59
CA PRO A 284 -3.70 -3.56 21.45
C PRO A 284 -5.17 -3.64 21.88
N LEU A 285 -6.08 -3.31 20.95
CA LEU A 285 -7.52 -3.47 21.15
C LEU A 285 -7.95 -4.94 21.12
N GLY A 286 -7.35 -5.75 20.24
CA GLY A 286 -7.70 -7.15 20.05
C GLY A 286 -8.02 -7.50 18.60
N VAL A 287 -9.15 -8.16 18.36
CA VAL A 287 -9.61 -8.55 17.02
C VAL A 287 -10.21 -7.35 16.30
N CYS A 288 -9.54 -6.91 15.23
CA CYS A 288 -9.99 -5.81 14.39
C CYS A 288 -10.65 -6.32 13.11
N GLY A 289 -11.96 -6.14 12.98
CA GLY A 289 -12.65 -6.26 11.70
C GLY A 289 -12.31 -5.06 10.81
N GLN A 290 -11.93 -5.32 9.56
CA GLN A 290 -11.51 -4.28 8.62
C GLN A 290 -12.22 -4.46 7.28
N ILE A 291 -12.98 -3.45 6.85
CA ILE A 291 -13.77 -3.49 5.61
C ILE A 291 -13.26 -2.38 4.68
N ILE A 292 -12.77 -2.75 3.49
CA ILE A 292 -12.13 -1.83 2.54
C ILE A 292 -12.92 -1.71 1.22
N PRO A 293 -12.85 -0.56 0.54
CA PRO A 293 -13.52 -0.30 -0.72
C PRO A 293 -12.70 -0.82 -1.92
N TRP A 294 -13.21 -0.55 -3.12
CA TRP A 294 -12.66 -1.02 -4.39
C TRP A 294 -11.81 0.01 -5.15
N ASN A 295 -11.84 1.28 -4.77
CA ASN A 295 -11.20 2.36 -5.54
C ASN A 295 -9.67 2.34 -5.45
N PHE A 296 -9.11 1.96 -4.30
CA PHE A 296 -7.67 1.76 -4.12
C PHE A 296 -7.41 0.47 -3.32
N PRO A 297 -7.64 -0.73 -3.88
CA PRO A 297 -7.79 -1.96 -3.11
C PRO A 297 -6.58 -2.29 -2.22
N PHE A 298 -5.37 -2.23 -2.79
CA PHE A 298 -4.15 -2.58 -2.06
C PHE A 298 -3.69 -1.46 -1.11
N MET A 299 -3.87 -0.20 -1.50
CA MET A 299 -3.54 0.93 -0.64
C MET A 299 -4.45 0.99 0.59
N MET A 300 -5.76 0.79 0.44
CA MET A 300 -6.70 0.73 1.57
C MET A 300 -6.42 -0.46 2.47
N LEU A 301 -6.03 -1.61 1.91
CA LEU A 301 -5.52 -2.74 2.69
C LEU A 301 -4.32 -2.31 3.54
N ALA A 302 -3.31 -1.68 2.94
CA ALA A 302 -2.11 -1.24 3.65
C ALA A 302 -2.43 -0.25 4.79
N TRP A 303 -3.29 0.73 4.52
CA TRP A 303 -3.72 1.74 5.49
C TRP A 303 -4.43 1.14 6.71
N LYS A 304 -5.11 0.00 6.54
CA LYS A 304 -5.80 -0.69 7.63
C LYS A 304 -4.90 -1.70 8.35
N VAL A 305 -4.27 -2.60 7.60
CA VAL A 305 -3.52 -3.72 8.18
C VAL A 305 -2.26 -3.23 8.90
N ALA A 306 -1.50 -2.32 8.30
CA ALA A 306 -0.20 -1.88 8.82
C ALA A 306 -0.26 -1.26 10.23
N PRO A 307 -1.10 -0.23 10.53
CA PRO A 307 -1.18 0.33 11.89
C PRO A 307 -1.75 -0.67 12.89
N ALA A 308 -2.70 -1.53 12.48
CA ALA A 308 -3.25 -2.57 13.34
C ALA A 308 -2.18 -3.58 13.78
N ARG A 309 -1.31 -4.01 12.84
CA ARG A 309 -0.17 -4.90 13.11
C ARG A 309 0.86 -4.23 14.02
N ALA A 310 1.22 -2.99 13.73
CA ALA A 310 2.19 -2.24 14.53
C ALA A 310 1.76 -2.18 16.01
N CYS A 311 0.47 -1.97 16.25
CA CYS A 311 -0.12 -1.93 17.60
C CYS A 311 -0.30 -3.31 18.25
N GLY A 312 -0.12 -4.43 17.53
CA GLY A 312 -0.24 -5.79 18.08
C GLY A 312 -1.66 -6.39 18.08
N ASN A 313 -2.61 -5.82 17.34
CA ASN A 313 -3.97 -6.38 17.21
C ASN A 313 -3.96 -7.70 16.42
N THR A 314 -5.08 -8.37 16.17
CA THR A 314 -5.29 -9.34 15.04
C THR A 314 -6.32 -8.78 14.05
N VAL A 315 -6.35 -9.28 12.81
CA VAL A 315 -7.21 -8.71 11.75
C VAL A 315 -8.08 -9.76 11.08
N VAL A 316 -9.33 -9.39 10.83
CA VAL A 316 -10.22 -10.04 9.85
C VAL A 316 -10.58 -9.00 8.80
N LEU A 317 -9.99 -9.13 7.61
CA LEU A 317 -10.13 -8.20 6.48
C LEU A 317 -11.18 -8.70 5.48
N LYS A 318 -12.17 -7.86 5.17
CA LYS A 318 -13.16 -8.09 4.12
C LYS A 318 -12.94 -7.12 2.96
N PRO A 319 -12.28 -7.54 1.86
CA PRO A 319 -12.09 -6.70 0.69
C PRO A 319 -13.39 -6.54 -0.10
N ALA A 320 -13.54 -5.42 -0.81
CA ALA A 320 -14.69 -5.20 -1.69
C ALA A 320 -14.85 -6.32 -2.72
N GLU A 321 -16.10 -6.72 -2.96
CA GLU A 321 -16.47 -7.80 -3.87
C GLU A 321 -16.08 -7.53 -5.33
N GLN A 322 -15.92 -6.26 -5.72
CA GLN A 322 -15.45 -5.88 -7.05
C GLN A 322 -13.94 -6.12 -7.24
N THR A 323 -13.15 -6.09 -6.16
CA THR A 323 -11.68 -6.09 -6.24
C THR A 323 -11.00 -6.94 -5.15
N PRO A 324 -11.35 -8.23 -4.96
CA PRO A 324 -10.81 -9.05 -3.87
C PRO A 324 -9.41 -9.62 -4.15
N LEU A 325 -9.00 -9.74 -5.41
CA LEU A 325 -7.87 -10.56 -5.83
C LEU A 325 -6.52 -10.10 -5.26
N SER A 326 -6.28 -8.78 -5.20
CA SER A 326 -5.03 -8.25 -4.65
C SER A 326 -4.91 -8.46 -3.14
N ALA A 327 -6.03 -8.44 -2.41
CA ALA A 327 -6.07 -8.78 -1.00
C ALA A 327 -5.81 -10.28 -0.78
N LEU A 328 -6.37 -11.15 -1.62
CA LEU A 328 -6.09 -12.59 -1.55
C LEU A 328 -4.61 -12.90 -1.81
N TYR A 329 -4.01 -12.25 -2.81
CA TYR A 329 -2.57 -12.36 -3.06
C TYR A 329 -1.73 -11.84 -1.88
N PHE A 330 -2.15 -10.76 -1.22
CA PHE A 330 -1.51 -10.31 0.02
C PHE A 330 -1.52 -11.39 1.12
N GLY A 331 -2.54 -12.25 1.18
CA GLY A 331 -2.57 -13.40 2.09
C GLY A 331 -1.37 -14.34 1.90
N LYS A 332 -0.94 -14.58 0.66
CA LYS A 332 0.30 -15.32 0.37
C LYS A 332 1.53 -14.63 0.95
N LEU A 333 1.63 -13.32 0.75
CA LEU A 333 2.76 -12.53 1.25
C LEU A 333 2.85 -12.53 2.78
N ILE A 334 1.70 -12.56 3.47
CA ILE A 334 1.62 -12.71 4.93
C ILE A 334 2.22 -14.04 5.38
N VAL A 335 1.89 -15.14 4.70
CA VAL A 335 2.45 -16.47 4.99
C VAL A 335 3.96 -16.50 4.71
N GLU A 336 4.39 -16.01 3.55
CA GLU A 336 5.81 -15.95 3.16
C GLU A 336 6.65 -15.07 4.11
N ALA A 337 6.08 -13.98 4.62
CA ALA A 337 6.73 -13.12 5.61
C ALA A 337 6.88 -13.81 6.99
N GLY A 338 6.15 -14.90 7.24
CA GLY A 338 6.21 -15.69 8.46
C GLY A 338 5.33 -15.13 9.59
N PHE A 339 4.23 -14.47 9.27
CA PHE A 339 3.23 -14.11 10.30
C PHE A 339 2.61 -15.39 10.89
N PRO A 340 2.38 -15.45 12.22
CA PRO A 340 1.68 -16.59 12.81
C PRO A 340 0.27 -16.78 12.23
N PRO A 341 -0.23 -18.03 12.12
CA PRO A 341 -1.58 -18.31 11.65
C PRO A 341 -2.65 -17.57 12.47
N GLY A 342 -3.69 -17.09 11.80
CA GLY A 342 -4.79 -16.34 12.41
C GLY A 342 -4.51 -14.85 12.68
N VAL A 343 -3.26 -14.38 12.53
CA VAL A 343 -2.92 -12.98 12.80
C VAL A 343 -3.56 -12.03 11.77
N VAL A 344 -3.68 -12.45 10.50
CA VAL A 344 -4.36 -11.73 9.42
C VAL A 344 -5.23 -12.70 8.63
N ASN A 345 -6.54 -12.60 8.76
CA ASN A 345 -7.53 -13.42 8.04
C ASN A 345 -8.17 -12.59 6.94
N ILE A 346 -8.38 -13.13 5.74
CA ILE A 346 -8.97 -12.41 4.60
C ILE A 346 -10.19 -13.18 4.11
N ILE A 347 -11.35 -12.50 4.09
CA ILE A 347 -12.66 -13.09 3.81
C ILE A 347 -13.39 -12.32 2.71
N PRO A 348 -13.13 -12.60 1.41
CA PRO A 348 -13.87 -11.97 0.32
C PRO A 348 -15.35 -12.36 0.41
N GLY A 349 -16.28 -11.45 0.12
CA GLY A 349 -17.71 -11.74 0.17
C GLY A 349 -18.55 -10.48 0.06
N LEU A 350 -19.88 -10.62 0.03
CA LEU A 350 -20.78 -9.47 -0.14
C LEU A 350 -20.84 -8.60 1.12
N GLY A 351 -20.91 -7.28 0.94
CA GLY A 351 -21.03 -6.34 2.08
C GLY A 351 -22.25 -6.61 2.97
N SER A 352 -23.40 -6.97 2.37
CA SER A 352 -24.65 -7.29 3.06
C SER A 352 -24.61 -8.61 3.85
N VAL A 353 -23.62 -9.48 3.59
CA VAL A 353 -23.47 -10.79 4.22
C VAL A 353 -22.27 -10.78 5.16
N SER A 354 -21.05 -10.92 4.63
CA SER A 354 -19.83 -11.02 5.45
C SER A 354 -19.46 -9.69 6.10
N GLY A 355 -19.66 -8.57 5.41
CA GLY A 355 -19.39 -7.23 5.98
C GLY A 355 -20.31 -6.90 7.17
N LYS A 356 -21.60 -7.19 7.02
CA LYS A 356 -22.60 -7.04 8.10
C LYS A 356 -22.30 -7.99 9.26
N ALA A 357 -22.11 -9.28 8.99
CA ALA A 357 -21.79 -10.28 10.01
C ALA A 357 -20.55 -9.89 10.82
N LEU A 358 -19.47 -9.46 10.16
CA LEU A 358 -18.25 -9.00 10.83
C LEU A 358 -18.49 -7.78 11.73
N SER A 359 -19.34 -6.86 11.29
CA SER A 359 -19.65 -5.64 12.04
C SER A 359 -20.53 -5.90 13.26
N GLU A 360 -21.42 -6.88 13.19
CA GLU A 360 -22.32 -7.29 14.27
C GLU A 360 -21.66 -8.29 15.24
N HIS A 361 -20.59 -8.95 14.83
CA HIS A 361 -19.94 -10.01 15.60
C HIS A 361 -19.56 -9.57 17.02
N MET A 362 -19.91 -10.39 18.01
CA MET A 362 -19.74 -10.06 19.44
C MET A 362 -18.30 -10.15 19.92
N ASP A 363 -17.48 -10.96 19.25
CA ASP A 363 -16.07 -11.16 19.58
C ASP A 363 -15.10 -10.34 18.69
N VAL A 364 -15.62 -9.28 18.04
CA VAL A 364 -14.79 -8.29 17.35
C VAL A 364 -14.69 -7.06 18.24
N ASP A 365 -13.47 -6.65 18.57
CA ASP A 365 -13.19 -5.56 19.52
C ASP A 365 -13.20 -4.17 18.83
N LYS A 366 -12.91 -4.15 17.53
CA LYS A 366 -12.91 -2.94 16.70
C LYS A 366 -13.39 -3.21 15.28
N ILE A 367 -14.17 -2.28 14.72
CA ILE A 367 -14.48 -2.22 13.28
C ILE A 367 -13.86 -0.97 12.65
N ALA A 368 -13.11 -1.14 11.57
CA ALA A 368 -12.60 -0.06 10.74
C ALA A 368 -13.16 -0.19 9.32
N PHE A 369 -13.93 0.80 8.89
CA PHE A 369 -14.62 0.78 7.61
C PHE A 369 -14.19 1.97 6.75
N THR A 370 -13.94 1.71 5.47
CA THR A 370 -13.82 2.76 4.45
C THR A 370 -14.83 2.48 3.33
N GLY A 371 -15.63 3.48 2.96
CA GLY A 371 -16.62 3.33 1.88
C GLY A 371 -17.68 4.43 1.87
N SER A 372 -18.90 4.12 1.42
CA SER A 372 -19.96 5.13 1.33
C SER A 372 -20.45 5.57 2.72
N THR A 373 -20.89 6.81 2.82
CA THR A 373 -21.47 7.37 4.05
C THR A 373 -22.73 6.62 4.50
N ALA A 374 -23.55 6.17 3.55
CA ALA A 374 -24.74 5.37 3.85
C ALA A 374 -24.37 4.03 4.51
N THR A 375 -23.38 3.33 3.96
CA THR A 375 -22.86 2.10 4.55
C THR A 375 -22.17 2.37 5.88
N GLY A 376 -21.42 3.46 6.02
CA GLY A 376 -20.80 3.86 7.28
C GLY A 376 -21.81 4.00 8.43
N ARG A 377 -23.00 4.58 8.16
CA ARG A 377 -24.10 4.63 9.14
C ARG A 377 -24.61 3.23 9.50
N ALA A 378 -24.75 2.33 8.53
CA ALA A 378 -25.17 0.95 8.79
C ALA A 378 -24.11 0.19 9.63
N ILE A 379 -22.82 0.38 9.34
CA ILE A 379 -21.72 -0.19 10.13
C ILE A 379 -21.77 0.32 11.57
N MET A 380 -22.01 1.62 11.78
CA MET A 380 -22.15 2.19 13.12
C MET A 380 -23.34 1.59 13.89
N GLN A 381 -24.47 1.35 13.21
CA GLN A 381 -25.62 0.68 13.82
C GLN A 381 -25.30 -0.77 14.19
N SER A 382 -24.63 -1.52 13.30
CA SER A 382 -24.19 -2.90 13.56
C SER A 382 -23.16 -2.99 14.69
N ALA A 383 -22.22 -2.04 14.76
CA ALA A 383 -21.18 -1.98 15.79
C ALA A 383 -21.74 -1.77 17.21
N ALA A 384 -22.94 -1.21 17.33
CA ALA A 384 -23.63 -1.06 18.60
C ALA A 384 -23.92 -2.41 19.30
N SER A 385 -23.80 -3.55 18.59
CA SER A 385 -24.05 -4.89 19.14
C SER A 385 -23.26 -5.20 20.41
N ASN A 386 -21.99 -4.78 20.48
CA ASN A 386 -21.11 -4.95 21.65
C ASN A 386 -20.35 -3.65 22.01
N LEU A 387 -20.77 -2.51 21.46
CA LEU A 387 -20.09 -1.22 21.61
C LEU A 387 -18.60 -1.24 21.21
N LYS A 388 -18.24 -2.08 20.23
CA LYS A 388 -16.87 -2.16 19.69
C LYS A 388 -16.37 -0.80 19.21
N ASN A 389 -15.07 -0.58 19.33
CA ASN A 389 -14.43 0.64 18.85
C ASN A 389 -14.63 0.79 17.34
N ILE A 390 -14.87 2.02 16.87
CA ILE A 390 -15.21 2.29 15.48
C ILE A 390 -14.34 3.40 14.89
N THR A 391 -13.90 3.19 13.66
CA THR A 391 -13.35 4.24 12.80
C THR A 391 -13.99 4.15 11.42
N LEU A 392 -14.47 5.28 10.91
CA LEU A 392 -15.18 5.39 9.65
C LEU A 392 -14.45 6.39 8.75
N GLU A 393 -14.09 5.95 7.56
CA GLU A 393 -13.65 6.82 6.47
C GLU A 393 -14.74 6.78 5.39
N CYS A 394 -15.37 7.92 5.13
CA CYS A 394 -16.55 8.00 4.28
C CYS A 394 -16.37 8.98 3.13
N GLY A 395 -17.34 8.99 2.21
CA GLY A 395 -17.33 9.82 1.02
C GLY A 395 -17.29 11.33 1.30
N GLY A 396 -17.14 12.10 0.24
CA GLY A 396 -17.02 13.55 0.35
C GLY A 396 -17.57 14.31 -0.86
N LYS A 397 -17.76 15.62 -0.65
CA LYS A 397 -18.04 16.59 -1.70
C LYS A 397 -17.09 17.78 -1.53
N ASN A 398 -15.82 17.50 -1.83
CA ASN A 398 -14.70 18.32 -1.40
C ASN A 398 -14.62 19.62 -2.22
N PRO A 399 -14.68 20.80 -1.60
CA PRO A 399 -14.57 22.06 -2.33
C PRO A 399 -13.11 22.30 -2.74
N SER A 400 -12.89 22.65 -4.01
CA SER A 400 -11.63 23.20 -4.51
C SER A 400 -11.84 24.66 -4.86
N ILE A 401 -11.15 25.55 -4.16
CA ILE A 401 -11.40 27.00 -4.19
C ILE A 401 -10.23 27.69 -4.88
N VAL A 402 -10.50 28.33 -6.02
CA VAL A 402 -9.50 29.02 -6.83
C VAL A 402 -9.77 30.53 -6.78
N PHE A 403 -8.83 31.29 -6.22
CA PHE A 403 -8.88 32.76 -6.21
C PHE A 403 -8.38 33.34 -7.54
N ASP A 404 -8.67 34.62 -7.77
CA ASP A 404 -8.24 35.36 -8.96
C ASP A 404 -6.73 35.62 -9.00
N ASP A 405 -6.06 35.57 -7.84
CA ASP A 405 -4.61 35.64 -7.69
C ASP A 405 -3.91 34.28 -7.72
N ALA A 406 -4.61 33.19 -8.07
CA ALA A 406 -4.00 31.87 -8.16
C ALA A 406 -3.13 31.72 -9.42
N ASP A 407 -2.02 30.99 -9.31
CA ASP A 407 -1.33 30.44 -10.48
C ASP A 407 -2.28 29.49 -11.21
N LEU A 408 -2.79 29.94 -12.36
CA LEU A 408 -3.79 29.21 -13.13
C LEU A 408 -3.26 27.90 -13.68
N ASP A 409 -1.99 27.81 -14.07
CA ASP A 409 -1.44 26.55 -14.59
C ASP A 409 -1.38 25.49 -13.49
N GLN A 410 -1.01 25.88 -12.27
CA GLN A 410 -1.04 25.00 -11.11
C GLN A 410 -2.47 24.67 -10.67
N ALA A 411 -3.35 25.67 -10.61
CA ALA A 411 -4.76 25.46 -10.27
C ALA A 411 -5.44 24.52 -11.29
N VAL A 412 -5.14 24.66 -12.58
CA VAL A 412 -5.62 23.73 -13.61
C VAL A 412 -5.05 22.35 -13.38
N LYS A 413 -3.75 22.21 -13.16
CA LYS A 413 -3.12 20.90 -12.96
C LYS A 413 -3.74 20.12 -11.81
N TRP A 414 -4.03 20.79 -10.68
CA TRP A 414 -4.49 20.14 -9.45
C TRP A 414 -6.01 20.09 -9.31
N CYS A 415 -6.71 21.15 -9.67
CA CYS A 415 -8.18 21.20 -9.61
C CYS A 415 -8.84 20.70 -10.88
N HIS A 416 -8.08 20.62 -11.98
CA HIS A 416 -8.69 20.60 -13.31
C HIS A 416 -9.56 21.87 -13.49
N VAL A 417 -9.05 23.06 -13.12
CA VAL A 417 -9.78 24.36 -13.19
C VAL A 417 -8.91 25.50 -13.74
N GLY A 418 -9.39 26.15 -14.81
CA GLY A 418 -8.94 27.43 -15.39
C GLY A 418 -10.11 28.04 -16.18
N PHE A 419 -9.94 29.17 -16.91
CA PHE A 419 -11.01 29.74 -17.77
C PHE A 419 -11.74 28.61 -18.50
N LEU A 420 -13.07 28.55 -18.43
CA LEU A 420 -13.88 27.36 -18.75
C LEU A 420 -13.49 26.70 -20.10
N GLU A 421 -13.14 27.51 -21.09
CA GLU A 421 -12.65 27.06 -22.39
C GLU A 421 -11.27 26.39 -22.33
N MET A 422 -10.30 27.00 -21.63
CA MET A 422 -8.97 26.43 -21.39
C MET A 422 -9.05 25.11 -20.63
N PHE A 423 -9.99 24.98 -19.69
CA PHE A 423 -10.18 23.74 -18.96
C PHE A 423 -10.68 22.60 -19.86
N VAL A 424 -11.68 22.88 -20.71
CA VAL A 424 -12.16 21.93 -21.71
C VAL A 424 -11.06 21.54 -22.69
N ASP A 425 -10.23 22.50 -23.12
CA ASP A 425 -9.13 22.25 -24.05
C ASP A 425 -8.03 21.38 -23.45
N ILE A 426 -7.65 21.61 -22.18
CA ILE A 426 -6.66 20.78 -21.47
C ILE A 426 -7.19 19.37 -21.26
N THR A 427 -8.47 19.24 -20.88
CA THR A 427 -9.14 17.95 -20.76
C THR A 427 -9.10 17.19 -22.09
N ARG A 428 -9.44 17.84 -23.21
CA ARG A 428 -9.36 17.21 -24.54
C ARG A 428 -7.94 16.80 -24.94
N LYS A 429 -6.92 17.60 -24.60
CA LYS A 429 -5.54 17.37 -25.03
C LYS A 429 -4.82 16.29 -24.21
N HIS A 430 -5.13 16.17 -22.93
CA HIS A 430 -4.34 15.36 -21.99
C HIS A 430 -5.09 14.17 -21.39
N HIS A 431 -6.42 14.16 -21.41
CA HIS A 431 -7.23 13.10 -20.80
C HIS A 431 -7.51 11.98 -21.82
N ARG A 432 -6.48 11.20 -22.13
CA ARG A 432 -6.63 10.01 -23.00
C ARG A 432 -7.41 8.93 -22.27
N LEU A 433 -8.64 8.70 -22.71
CA LEU A 433 -9.51 7.64 -22.25
C LEU A 433 -9.21 6.37 -23.05
N GLY A 434 -9.04 5.24 -22.39
CA GLY A 434 -8.74 3.99 -23.10
C GLY A 434 -8.26 2.88 -22.17
N ASP A 435 -7.48 1.96 -22.76
CA ASP A 435 -6.97 0.79 -22.05
C ASP A 435 -6.03 1.17 -20.90
N PRO A 436 -6.32 0.82 -19.62
CA PRO A 436 -5.45 1.13 -18.50
C PRO A 436 -4.06 0.49 -18.58
N PHE A 437 -3.85 -0.52 -19.44
CA PHE A 437 -2.53 -1.10 -19.69
C PHE A 437 -1.74 -0.35 -20.76
N HIS A 438 -2.38 0.50 -21.56
CA HIS A 438 -1.70 1.32 -22.54
C HIS A 438 -0.97 2.50 -21.85
N PRO A 439 0.33 2.73 -22.12
CA PRO A 439 1.15 3.68 -21.36
C PRO A 439 0.70 5.14 -21.48
N ASP A 440 0.00 5.47 -22.58
CA ASP A 440 -0.54 6.82 -22.80
C ASP A 440 -1.96 7.01 -22.23
N THR A 441 -2.60 5.96 -21.70
CA THR A 441 -3.94 6.09 -21.12
C THR A 441 -3.84 6.82 -19.79
N TRP A 442 -4.67 7.85 -19.67
CA TRP A 442 -4.81 8.62 -18.44
C TRP A 442 -6.02 8.16 -17.61
N GLN A 443 -7.13 7.86 -18.30
CA GLN A 443 -8.37 7.44 -17.66
C GLN A 443 -8.80 6.07 -18.17
N GLY A 444 -9.06 5.15 -17.23
CA GLY A 444 -9.65 3.83 -17.50
C GLY A 444 -11.18 3.78 -17.34
N PRO A 445 -11.77 2.57 -17.34
CA PRO A 445 -13.20 2.39 -17.13
C PRO A 445 -13.61 2.59 -15.66
N GLN A 446 -14.91 2.77 -15.43
CA GLN A 446 -15.48 2.70 -14.09
C GLN A 446 -15.50 1.25 -13.60
N VAL A 447 -15.44 1.05 -12.27
CA VAL A 447 -15.23 -0.29 -11.68
C VAL A 447 -16.31 -1.33 -11.98
N SER A 448 -17.55 -0.90 -12.24
CA SER A 448 -18.69 -1.80 -12.43
C SER A 448 -19.84 -1.11 -13.14
N LYS A 449 -20.73 -1.91 -13.73
CA LYS A 449 -21.98 -1.43 -14.32
C LYS A 449 -22.81 -0.58 -13.38
N ALA A 450 -22.92 -0.96 -12.11
CA ALA A 450 -23.72 -0.22 -11.13
C ALA A 450 -23.18 1.21 -10.89
N GLN A 451 -21.85 1.38 -10.81
CA GLN A 451 -21.25 2.71 -10.69
C GLN A 451 -21.37 3.50 -11.99
N TYR A 452 -21.14 2.84 -13.12
CA TYR A 452 -21.31 3.43 -14.44
C TYR A 452 -22.72 4.01 -14.65
N ASP A 453 -23.76 3.22 -14.37
CA ASP A 453 -25.16 3.65 -14.50
C ASP A 453 -25.48 4.78 -13.51
N LYS A 454 -24.96 4.73 -12.27
CA LYS A 454 -25.11 5.79 -11.27
C LYS A 454 -24.51 7.11 -11.76
N ILE A 455 -23.30 7.10 -12.32
CA ILE A 455 -22.62 8.29 -12.82
C ILE A 455 -23.39 8.89 -14.01
N LEU A 456 -23.81 8.06 -14.97
CA LEU A 456 -24.63 8.53 -16.09
C LEU A 456 -25.96 9.14 -15.62
N GLY A 457 -26.56 8.59 -14.56
CA GLY A 457 -27.75 9.16 -13.92
C GLY A 457 -27.53 10.58 -13.39
N TYR A 458 -26.39 10.84 -12.72
CA TYR A 458 -26.04 12.20 -12.28
C TYR A 458 -25.77 13.15 -13.44
N ILE A 459 -25.13 12.68 -14.50
CA ILE A 459 -24.88 13.48 -15.70
C ILE A 459 -26.21 13.91 -16.31
N GLU A 460 -27.18 13.00 -16.41
CA GLU A 460 -28.50 13.31 -16.94
C GLU A 460 -29.27 14.27 -16.03
N GLU A 461 -29.20 14.09 -14.70
CA GLU A 461 -29.79 15.01 -13.73
C GLU A 461 -29.21 16.43 -13.85
N GLY A 462 -27.89 16.56 -14.04
CA GLY A 462 -27.25 17.85 -14.27
C GLY A 462 -27.75 18.58 -15.52
N LYS A 463 -27.97 17.84 -16.61
CA LYS A 463 -28.57 18.39 -17.85
C LYS A 463 -30.00 18.85 -17.61
N GLN A 464 -30.80 18.05 -16.90
CA GLN A 464 -32.21 18.32 -16.64
C GLN A 464 -32.45 19.49 -15.68
N THR A 465 -31.56 19.68 -14.70
CA THR A 465 -31.64 20.78 -13.72
C THR A 465 -31.06 22.11 -14.24
N GLY A 466 -30.59 22.14 -15.49
CA GLY A 466 -30.18 23.37 -16.16
C GLY A 466 -28.71 23.76 -15.96
N ALA A 467 -27.88 22.88 -15.40
CA ALA A 467 -26.44 23.10 -15.39
C ALA A 467 -25.90 23.13 -16.83
N ARG A 468 -25.01 24.07 -17.12
CA ARG A 468 -24.45 24.20 -18.48
C ARG A 468 -23.39 23.12 -18.70
N LEU A 469 -23.68 22.16 -19.56
CA LEU A 469 -22.73 21.14 -20.00
C LEU A 469 -21.71 21.76 -20.98
N LEU A 470 -20.42 21.72 -20.62
CA LEU A 470 -19.33 22.26 -21.42
C LEU A 470 -18.56 21.19 -22.21
N HIS A 471 -18.47 19.97 -21.68
CA HIS A 471 -17.74 18.86 -22.28
C HIS A 471 -18.25 17.52 -21.76
N GLY A 472 -18.06 16.46 -22.58
CA GLY A 472 -18.43 15.09 -22.28
C GLY A 472 -19.94 14.92 -22.09
N GLY A 473 -20.31 14.27 -21.00
CA GLY A 473 -21.71 14.01 -20.65
C GLY A 473 -22.32 12.80 -21.36
N VAL A 474 -21.48 11.91 -21.91
CA VAL A 474 -21.88 10.71 -22.63
C VAL A 474 -20.98 9.52 -22.28
N LYS A 475 -21.45 8.33 -22.62
CA LYS A 475 -20.63 7.12 -22.62
C LYS A 475 -19.55 7.18 -23.70
N HIS A 476 -18.46 6.46 -23.52
CA HIS A 476 -17.41 6.34 -24.52
C HIS A 476 -17.33 4.90 -25.04
N GLY A 477 -17.35 4.73 -26.36
CA GLY A 477 -17.31 3.41 -27.01
C GLY A 477 -18.57 2.56 -26.82
N ASP A 478 -18.49 1.32 -27.28
CA ASP A 478 -19.61 0.34 -27.27
C ASP A 478 -19.42 -0.81 -26.28
N ALA A 479 -18.22 -0.95 -25.71
CA ALA A 479 -17.89 -1.98 -24.72
C ALA A 479 -17.13 -1.37 -23.53
N GLY A 480 -17.30 -1.99 -22.36
CA GLY A 480 -16.70 -1.54 -21.11
C GLY A 480 -17.39 -0.31 -20.50
N TYR A 481 -17.02 0.00 -19.26
CA TYR A 481 -17.68 1.03 -18.46
C TYR A 481 -17.01 2.39 -18.58
N PHE A 482 -16.78 2.88 -19.80
CA PHE A 482 -16.08 4.14 -20.04
C PHE A 482 -17.04 5.33 -20.13
N ILE A 483 -16.71 6.41 -19.41
CA ILE A 483 -17.48 7.67 -19.40
C ILE A 483 -16.54 8.80 -19.78
N GLU A 484 -16.97 9.67 -20.70
CA GLU A 484 -16.18 10.83 -21.08
C GLU A 484 -16.04 11.81 -19.90
N PRO A 485 -14.85 12.44 -19.72
CA PRO A 485 -14.68 13.54 -18.78
C PRO A 485 -15.77 14.59 -18.97
N THR A 486 -16.58 14.78 -17.95
CA THR A 486 -17.78 15.62 -18.01
C THR A 486 -17.59 16.89 -17.20
N VAL A 487 -17.97 18.03 -17.79
CA VAL A 487 -17.77 19.34 -17.15
C VAL A 487 -19.08 20.12 -17.15
N PHE A 488 -19.57 20.43 -15.96
CA PHE A 488 -20.70 21.33 -15.73
C PHE A 488 -20.24 22.67 -15.17
N ALA A 489 -20.83 23.75 -15.68
CA ALA A 489 -20.64 25.10 -15.18
C ALA A 489 -21.96 25.81 -14.91
N ASP A 490 -21.87 26.97 -14.26
CA ASP A 490 -23.02 27.82 -13.91
C ASP A 490 -24.06 27.08 -13.05
N THR A 491 -23.55 26.28 -12.11
CA THR A 491 -24.34 25.46 -11.17
C THR A 491 -24.85 26.25 -9.96
N THR A 492 -25.93 25.76 -9.35
CA THR A 492 -26.53 26.29 -8.13
C THR A 492 -26.46 25.27 -6.99
N GLU A 493 -26.47 25.76 -5.75
CA GLU A 493 -26.21 24.96 -4.54
C GLU A 493 -27.27 23.89 -4.26
N ASP A 494 -28.46 24.00 -4.85
CA ASP A 494 -29.57 23.05 -4.73
C ASP A 494 -29.48 21.86 -5.70
N MET A 495 -28.59 21.91 -6.71
CA MET A 495 -28.42 20.83 -7.67
C MET A 495 -27.81 19.58 -7.02
N LYS A 496 -28.30 18.38 -7.36
CA LYS A 496 -27.75 17.14 -6.77
C LYS A 496 -26.30 16.91 -7.17
N ILE A 497 -25.92 17.27 -8.39
CA ILE A 497 -24.51 17.23 -8.82
C ILE A 497 -23.59 18.13 -7.97
N VAL A 498 -24.12 19.13 -7.26
CA VAL A 498 -23.37 19.97 -6.30
C VAL A 498 -23.38 19.37 -4.89
N GLN A 499 -24.48 18.72 -4.48
CA GLN A 499 -24.64 18.21 -3.11
C GLN A 499 -24.13 16.78 -2.88
N GLU A 500 -24.25 15.91 -3.89
CA GLU A 500 -24.05 14.47 -3.77
C GLU A 500 -22.73 14.00 -4.37
N GLU A 501 -22.20 12.91 -3.81
CA GLU A 501 -20.99 12.25 -4.30
C GLU A 501 -21.28 11.43 -5.56
N ILE A 502 -20.80 11.93 -6.71
CA ILE A 502 -20.95 11.30 -8.02
C ILE A 502 -20.01 10.09 -8.13
N PHE A 503 -18.77 10.23 -7.67
CA PHE A 503 -17.72 9.21 -7.71
C PHE A 503 -17.37 8.72 -9.14
N GLY A 504 -17.32 9.65 -10.08
CA GLY A 504 -16.95 9.44 -11.49
C GLY A 504 -16.29 10.70 -12.08
N PRO A 505 -15.93 10.67 -13.38
CA PRO A 505 -15.19 11.75 -14.04
C PRO A 505 -16.09 12.95 -14.39
N VAL A 506 -16.71 13.56 -13.36
CA VAL A 506 -17.64 14.69 -13.49
C VAL A 506 -17.17 15.84 -12.62
N ILE A 507 -16.83 16.97 -13.26
CA ILE A 507 -16.44 18.21 -12.60
C ILE A 507 -17.61 19.19 -12.61
N VAL A 508 -17.83 19.83 -11.47
CA VAL A 508 -18.93 20.76 -11.25
C VAL A 508 -18.36 22.08 -10.76
N ILE A 509 -18.59 23.13 -11.53
CA ILE A 509 -17.97 24.45 -11.32
C ILE A 509 -19.05 25.45 -10.90
N SER A 510 -18.79 26.13 -9.78
CA SER A 510 -19.61 27.22 -9.23
C SER A 510 -18.74 28.48 -9.05
N LYS A 511 -19.36 29.65 -9.13
CA LYS A 511 -18.68 30.95 -8.95
C LYS A 511 -18.87 31.47 -7.52
N PHE A 512 -17.95 32.30 -7.06
CA PHE A 512 -18.06 33.09 -5.83
C PHE A 512 -17.48 34.48 -6.07
N LYS A 513 -17.81 35.47 -5.22
CA LYS A 513 -17.29 36.84 -5.30
C LYS A 513 -16.50 37.27 -4.08
N THR A 514 -16.85 36.76 -2.90
CA THR A 514 -16.23 37.21 -1.65
C THR A 514 -15.67 36.06 -0.83
N PHE A 515 -14.71 36.39 0.04
CA PHE A 515 -14.10 35.44 0.97
C PHE A 515 -15.14 34.81 1.91
N ASP A 516 -16.07 35.60 2.47
CA ASP A 516 -17.07 35.07 3.41
C ASP A 516 -18.13 34.22 2.69
N GLU A 517 -18.50 34.58 1.46
CA GLU A 517 -19.38 33.78 0.61
C GLU A 517 -18.76 32.40 0.34
N VAL A 518 -17.49 32.33 -0.08
CA VAL A 518 -16.88 31.03 -0.39
C VAL A 518 -16.69 30.16 0.85
N VAL A 519 -16.42 30.76 2.02
CA VAL A 519 -16.41 30.03 3.29
C VAL A 519 -17.78 29.43 3.59
N ALA A 520 -18.86 30.20 3.40
CA ALA A 520 -20.21 29.72 3.64
C ALA A 520 -20.57 28.57 2.68
N LYS A 521 -20.35 28.75 1.37
CA LYS A 521 -20.63 27.75 0.34
C LYS A 521 -19.84 26.46 0.54
N ALA A 522 -18.54 26.56 0.81
CA ALA A 522 -17.68 25.41 1.01
C ALA A 522 -18.04 24.59 2.26
N ASN A 523 -18.55 25.25 3.30
CA ASN A 523 -18.96 24.60 4.54
C ASN A 523 -20.43 24.13 4.55
N ASP A 524 -21.25 24.59 3.60
CA ASP A 524 -22.65 24.16 3.43
C ASP A 524 -22.73 22.77 2.77
N SER A 525 -22.23 21.80 3.51
CA SER A 525 -22.24 20.39 3.13
C SER A 525 -22.34 19.52 4.37
N CYS A 526 -23.01 18.37 4.24
CA CYS A 526 -23.01 17.33 5.26
C CYS A 526 -21.66 16.56 5.30
N TYR A 527 -20.83 16.74 4.27
CA TYR A 527 -19.49 16.19 4.13
C TYR A 527 -18.40 17.15 4.62
N GLY A 528 -17.21 16.62 4.83
CA GLY A 528 -16.03 17.37 5.21
C GLY A 528 -14.77 16.51 5.14
N LEU A 529 -14.57 15.75 4.05
CA LEU A 529 -13.38 14.89 3.92
C LEU A 529 -12.14 15.75 3.69
N SER A 530 -12.05 16.43 2.55
CA SER A 530 -10.96 17.35 2.22
C SER A 530 -11.46 18.66 1.63
N ALA A 531 -10.56 19.62 1.46
CA ALA A 531 -10.75 20.83 0.67
C ALA A 531 -9.40 21.27 0.10
N ALA A 532 -9.42 22.10 -0.95
CA ALA A 532 -8.22 22.70 -1.52
C ALA A 532 -8.39 24.20 -1.76
N VAL A 533 -7.31 24.96 -1.60
CA VAL A 533 -7.26 26.41 -1.75
C VAL A 533 -6.11 26.79 -2.66
N PHE A 534 -6.39 27.53 -3.73
CA PHE A 534 -5.42 28.02 -4.70
C PHE A 534 -5.38 29.55 -4.67
N THR A 535 -4.23 30.10 -4.30
CA THR A 535 -3.98 31.54 -4.13
C THR A 535 -2.48 31.79 -3.96
N GLU A 536 -1.96 32.90 -4.50
CA GLU A 536 -0.60 33.37 -4.18
C GLU A 536 -0.53 34.10 -2.83
N ASN A 537 -1.67 34.54 -2.29
CA ASN A 537 -1.74 35.20 -1.00
C ASN A 537 -1.74 34.20 0.18
N ILE A 538 -0.58 34.08 0.83
CA ILE A 538 -0.39 33.21 2.01
C ILE A 538 -1.38 33.51 3.15
N THR A 539 -1.78 34.76 3.33
CA THR A 539 -2.76 35.13 4.39
C THR A 539 -4.14 34.62 4.04
N THR A 540 -4.56 34.72 2.78
CA THR A 540 -5.82 34.15 2.28
C THR A 540 -5.82 32.63 2.47
N GLY A 541 -4.76 31.96 2.01
CA GLY A 541 -4.60 30.50 2.11
C GLY A 541 -4.75 30.00 3.56
N HIS A 542 -3.99 30.56 4.49
CA HIS A 542 -4.05 30.15 5.90
C HIS A 542 -5.38 30.51 6.58
N ARG A 543 -5.95 31.68 6.31
CA ARG A 543 -7.24 32.09 6.89
C ARG A 543 -8.38 31.20 6.43
N LEU A 544 -8.40 30.85 5.15
CA LEU A 544 -9.41 29.98 4.59
C LEU A 544 -9.24 28.55 5.09
N ALA A 545 -8.01 28.02 5.09
CA ALA A 545 -7.74 26.68 5.61
C ALA A 545 -8.22 26.47 7.05
N ARG A 546 -8.09 27.49 7.91
CA ARG A 546 -8.62 27.44 9.29
C ARG A 546 -10.15 27.46 9.37
N LYS A 547 -10.83 28.05 8.39
CA LYS A 547 -12.29 28.23 8.37
C LYS A 547 -13.03 27.07 7.70
N LEU A 548 -12.36 26.30 6.85
CA LEU A 548 -12.93 25.14 6.18
C LEU A 548 -13.13 23.98 7.16
N GLN A 549 -14.33 23.42 7.17
CA GLN A 549 -14.72 22.31 8.03
C GLN A 549 -14.43 20.97 7.36
N SER A 550 -13.15 20.77 7.00
CA SER A 550 -12.66 19.57 6.33
C SER A 550 -11.55 18.91 7.13
N GLY A 551 -11.46 17.58 7.00
CA GLY A 551 -10.42 16.74 7.59
C GLY A 551 -9.01 17.12 7.19
N MET A 552 -8.86 17.44 5.91
CA MET A 552 -7.61 17.86 5.30
C MET A 552 -7.86 19.12 4.46
N VAL A 553 -6.94 20.07 4.51
CA VAL A 553 -6.96 21.24 3.62
C VAL A 553 -5.63 21.38 2.93
N PHE A 554 -5.66 21.37 1.60
CA PHE A 554 -4.52 21.56 0.73
C PHE A 554 -4.40 23.03 0.33
N VAL A 555 -3.19 23.58 0.27
CA VAL A 555 -2.93 24.94 -0.22
C VAL A 555 -1.97 24.83 -1.40
N ASN A 556 -2.44 25.22 -2.58
CA ASN A 556 -1.74 25.10 -3.86
C ASN A 556 -1.35 23.66 -4.24
N SER A 557 -2.10 22.66 -3.75
CA SER A 557 -2.06 21.25 -4.16
C SER A 557 -3.45 20.62 -3.96
N SER A 558 -3.63 19.36 -4.37
CA SER A 558 -4.84 18.60 -4.07
C SER A 558 -4.58 17.10 -4.18
N GLY A 559 -5.19 16.32 -3.29
CA GLY A 559 -5.25 14.86 -3.40
C GLY A 559 -3.93 14.14 -3.10
N ASP A 560 -2.87 14.86 -2.76
CA ASP A 560 -1.63 14.26 -2.29
C ASP A 560 -1.79 13.74 -0.85
N ALA A 561 -1.33 12.52 -0.60
CA ALA A 561 -1.38 11.90 0.72
C ALA A 561 0.01 11.44 1.13
N HIS A 562 0.44 11.86 2.31
CA HIS A 562 1.68 11.40 2.91
C HIS A 562 1.36 10.47 4.07
N PHE A 563 1.96 9.28 4.09
CA PHE A 563 1.72 8.24 5.12
C PHE A 563 1.95 8.71 6.57
N GLY A 564 2.74 9.77 6.77
CA GLY A 564 2.97 10.42 8.07
C GLY A 564 1.96 11.52 8.47
N ILE A 565 1.06 11.93 7.58
CA ILE A 565 0.05 12.98 7.84
C ILE A 565 -1.32 12.30 8.01
N PRO A 566 -2.12 12.65 9.03
CA PRO A 566 -3.42 12.04 9.25
C PRO A 566 -4.38 12.32 8.10
N PHE A 567 -5.12 11.29 7.71
CA PHE A 567 -6.21 11.35 6.75
C PHE A 567 -7.52 11.05 7.48
N GLY A 568 -8.57 11.82 7.20
CA GLY A 568 -9.92 11.45 7.62
C GLY A 568 -10.86 12.61 7.84
N GLY A 569 -12.16 12.34 7.69
CA GLY A 569 -13.18 13.36 7.52
C GLY A 569 -13.66 14.08 8.79
N TYR A 570 -14.29 15.23 8.56
CA TYR A 570 -15.22 15.92 9.46
C TYR A 570 -16.66 15.49 9.12
N LYS A 571 -17.60 15.80 10.02
CA LYS A 571 -19.05 15.62 9.80
C LYS A 571 -19.38 14.18 9.39
N SER A 572 -20.13 13.99 8.31
CA SER A 572 -20.52 12.65 7.82
C SER A 572 -19.42 11.98 6.98
N SER A 573 -18.29 12.65 6.73
CA SER A 573 -17.17 12.05 5.98
C SER A 573 -16.28 11.14 6.82
N GLY A 574 -16.53 11.01 8.12
CA GLY A 574 -15.84 10.01 8.92
C GLY A 574 -15.81 10.27 10.41
N ILE A 575 -15.30 9.28 11.15
CA ILE A 575 -15.03 9.30 12.58
C ILE A 575 -13.66 8.67 12.80
N GLY A 576 -12.75 9.41 13.44
CA GLY A 576 -11.36 9.01 13.64
C GLY A 576 -10.44 9.47 12.50
N ARG A 577 -9.20 8.99 12.50
CA ARG A 577 -8.19 9.28 11.48
C ARG A 577 -7.42 8.01 11.14
N GLU A 578 -7.09 7.86 9.86
CA GLU A 578 -6.09 6.92 9.36
C GLU A 578 -4.78 7.67 9.08
N LEU A 579 -3.72 6.93 8.78
CA LEU A 579 -2.35 7.45 8.59
C LEU A 579 -1.74 8.18 9.81
N GLY A 580 -0.45 8.47 9.72
CA GLY A 580 0.33 9.13 10.77
C GLY A 580 0.29 8.41 12.12
N GLN A 581 0.68 9.12 13.17
CA GLN A 581 0.60 8.63 14.55
C GLN A 581 -0.85 8.49 15.03
N TYR A 582 -1.76 9.31 14.52
CA TYR A 582 -3.16 9.35 14.93
C TYR A 582 -3.90 8.03 14.66
N ALA A 583 -3.55 7.31 13.59
CA ALA A 583 -4.12 5.98 13.35
C ALA A 583 -3.76 4.98 14.46
N LEU A 584 -2.57 5.10 15.07
CA LEU A 584 -2.13 4.20 16.15
C LEU A 584 -3.02 4.35 17.38
N ASP A 585 -3.48 5.57 17.68
CA ASP A 585 -4.43 5.83 18.77
C ASP A 585 -5.75 5.08 18.55
N ALA A 586 -6.22 5.01 17.31
CA ALA A 586 -7.40 4.26 16.92
C ALA A 586 -7.24 2.73 17.01
N TYR A 587 -6.02 2.22 17.21
CA TYR A 587 -5.68 0.79 17.31
C TYR A 587 -5.10 0.39 18.66
N THR A 588 -5.14 1.28 19.67
CA THR A 588 -4.69 0.99 21.04
C THR A 588 -5.75 1.29 22.09
N GLN A 589 -5.83 0.46 23.12
CA GLN A 589 -6.54 0.74 24.36
C GLN A 589 -5.60 1.41 25.37
N THR A 590 -6.06 2.49 25.99
CA THR A 590 -5.34 3.15 27.08
C THR A 590 -5.71 2.49 28.41
N LYS A 591 -4.71 2.05 29.19
CA LYS A 591 -4.91 1.47 30.53
C LYS A 591 -4.07 2.23 31.56
N ALA A 592 -4.69 2.78 32.59
CA ALA A 592 -3.99 3.41 33.70
C ALA A 592 -3.70 2.39 34.82
N ILE A 593 -2.45 2.37 35.30
CA ILE A 593 -1.99 1.57 36.42
C ILE A 593 -1.64 2.51 37.58
N HIS A 594 -2.21 2.25 38.75
CA HIS A 594 -1.96 3.00 39.97
C HIS A 594 -1.33 2.10 41.01
N VAL A 595 -0.10 2.40 41.40
CA VAL A 595 0.65 1.66 42.41
C VAL A 595 0.71 2.48 43.70
N ASN A 596 0.29 1.88 44.82
CA ASN A 596 0.48 2.47 46.13
C ASN A 596 1.89 2.17 46.64
N LEU A 597 2.75 3.19 46.70
CA LEU A 597 4.11 3.08 47.22
C LEU A 597 4.19 3.38 48.73
N GLY A 598 3.12 3.92 49.32
CA GLY A 598 3.09 4.26 50.75
C GLY A 598 2.85 3.08 51.70
N ASN A 599 2.41 1.93 51.17
CA ASN A 599 2.25 0.72 51.97
C ASN A 599 3.55 -0.10 51.91
N LYS A 600 4.00 -0.65 53.06
CA LYS A 600 4.97 -1.75 53.02
C LYS A 600 4.24 -2.98 52.44
N LEU A 601 4.72 -3.45 51.28
CA LEU A 601 4.25 -4.67 50.64
C LEU A 601 4.68 -5.91 51.42
#